data_AF-A0A2T4D4X8-F1
#
_entry.id   AF-A0A2T4D4X8-F1
#
_cell.length_a   1.000
_cell.length_b   1.000
_cell.length_c   1.000
_cell.angle_alpha   90.00
_cell.angle_beta   90.00
_cell.angle_gamma   90.00
#
_symmetry.space_group_name_H-M   'P 1'
#
loop_
_entity.id
_entity.type
_entity.pdbx_description
1 polymer ?
#
loop_
_entity_poly.entity_id
_entity_poly.type
_entity_poly.pdbx_seq_one_letter_code
_entity_poly.pdbx_strand_id
1 'polypeptide(L)' 'NVTFLISSHDLNHVTEISERIVALEKGEIIKDLSVNERTLEELHEYFQGNANTVVVE' A
#
# COMPACT_ATOMS: atom_id res chain seq x y z
N ASN A 1 -4.79 25.78 4.46
CA ASN A 1 -4.66 24.45 3.82
C ASN A 1 -3.97 23.54 4.83
N VAL A 2 -4.47 22.31 5.04
CA VAL A 2 -4.00 21.37 6.07
C VAL A 2 -3.70 20.05 5.37
N THR A 3 -2.53 19.48 5.63
CA THR A 3 -2.10 18.20 5.06
C THR A 3 -2.03 17.16 6.15
N PHE A 4 -2.57 15.98 5.88
CA PHE A 4 -2.49 14.82 6.76
C PHE A 4 -1.46 13.84 6.23
N LEU A 5 -0.60 13.36 7.13
CA LEU A 5 0.31 12.25 6.87
C LEU A 5 -0.11 11.09 7.76
N ILE A 6 -0.54 9.99 7.14
CA ILE A 6 -1.00 8.79 7.83
C ILE A 6 0.00 7.67 7.48
N SER A 7 0.53 7.00 8.50
CA SER A 7 1.40 5.84 8.34
C SER A 7 0.71 4.61 8.92
N SER A 8 0.61 3.56 8.11
CA SER A 8 0.05 2.28 8.50
C SER A 8 0.85 1.16 7.83
N HIS A 9 0.76 -0.03 8.42
CA HIS A 9 1.21 -1.28 7.83
C HIS A 9 0.06 -2.06 7.15
N ASP A 10 -1.20 -1.63 7.37
CA ASP A 10 -2.39 -2.14 6.70
C ASP A 10 -2.89 -1.11 5.68
N LEU A 11 -3.13 -1.58 4.46
CA LEU A 11 -3.60 -0.78 3.35
C LEU A 11 -5.11 -0.55 3.34
N ASN A 12 -5.91 -1.48 3.89
CA ASN A 12 -7.37 -1.45 3.70
C ASN A 12 -8.02 -0.14 4.15
N HIS A 13 -7.53 0.44 5.25
CA HIS A 13 -8.08 1.67 5.80
C HIS A 13 -7.37 2.93 5.30
N VAL A 14 -6.13 2.82 4.80
CA VAL A 14 -5.34 4.00 4.38
C VAL A 14 -5.72 4.47 2.99
N THR A 15 -6.06 3.53 2.13
CA THR A 15 -6.41 3.73 0.73
C THR A 15 -7.72 4.50 0.55
N GLU A 16 -8.66 4.40 1.48
CA GLU A 16 -9.94 5.12 1.44
C GLU A 16 -9.81 6.62 1.77
N ILE A 17 -8.75 7.00 2.48
CA ILE A 17 -8.59 8.34 3.07
C ILE A 17 -7.50 9.15 2.36
N SER A 18 -6.60 8.48 1.65
CA SER A 18 -5.38 9.09 1.10
C SER A 18 -5.48 9.31 -0.41
N GLU A 19 -4.99 10.46 -0.89
CA GLU A 19 -4.91 10.77 -2.33
C GLU A 19 -3.63 10.20 -2.99
N ARG A 20 -2.61 9.93 -2.17
CA ARG A 20 -1.29 9.45 -2.58
C ARG A 20 -0.75 8.46 -1.55
N ILE A 21 -0.12 7.40 -2.05
CA ILE A 21 0.50 6.35 -1.24
C ILE A 21 1.99 6.28 -1.59
N VAL A 22 2.82 6.22 -0.55
CA VAL A 22 4.25 5.99 -0.66
C VAL A 22 4.57 4.70 0.07
N ALA A 23 5.10 3.71 -0.66
CA ALA A 23 5.59 2.47 -0.08
C ALA A 23 7.09 2.58 0.20
N LEU A 24 7.47 2.23 1.42
CA LEU A 24 8.83 2.30 1.91
C LEU A 24 9.32 0.90 2.28
N GLU A 25 10.54 0.55 1.89
CA GLU A 25 11.22 -0.66 2.33
C GLU A 25 12.65 -0.33 2.76
N LYS A 26 13.04 -0.73 3.98
CA LYS A 26 14.39 -0.50 4.54
C LYS A 26 14.88 0.97 4.47
N GLY A 27 13.95 1.91 4.52
CA GLY A 27 14.24 3.35 4.45
C GLY A 27 14.26 3.94 3.04
N GLU A 28 14.03 3.12 2.00
CA GLU A 28 13.99 3.55 0.60
C GLU A 28 12.55 3.60 0.09
N ILE A 29 12.22 4.61 -0.72
CA ILE A 29 10.93 4.70 -1.40
C ILE A 29 10.94 3.74 -2.58
N ILE A 30 10.10 2.72 -2.53
CA ILE A 30 9.98 1.71 -3.59
C ILE A 30 8.79 1.97 -4.51
N LYS A 31 7.74 2.67 -4.04
CA LYS A 31 6.61 3.10 -4.85
C LYS A 31 6.09 4.45 -4.38
N ASP A 32 5.64 5.25 -5.34
CA ASP A 32 5.02 6.56 -5.14
C ASP A 32 3.86 6.70 -6.13
N LEU A 33 2.64 6.59 -5.63
CA LEU A 33 1.45 6.35 -6.45
C LEU A 33 0.30 7.27 -6.02
N SER A 34 -0.45 7.79 -7.00
CA SER A 34 -1.78 8.34 -6.74
C SER A 34 -2.79 7.21 -6.54
N VAL A 35 -3.75 7.42 -5.64
CA VAL A 35 -4.80 6.43 -5.38
C VAL A 35 -5.84 6.45 -6.49
N ASN A 36 -6.04 5.30 -7.14
CA ASN A 36 -7.10 5.01 -8.09
C ASN A 36 -7.41 3.49 -8.03
N GLU A 37 -8.54 3.06 -8.61
CA GLU A 37 -9.00 1.67 -8.52
C GLU A 37 -7.92 0.65 -8.92
N ARG A 38 -7.15 0.94 -9.97
CA ARG A 38 -6.06 0.08 -10.44
C ARG A 38 -4.86 0.04 -9.49
N THR A 39 -4.42 1.18 -8.96
CA THR A 39 -3.28 1.20 -8.02
C THR A 39 -3.62 0.54 -6.69
N LEU A 40 -4.90 0.51 -6.30
CA LEU A 40 -5.36 -0.23 -5.13
C LEU A 40 -5.23 -1.73 -5.30
N GLU A 41 -5.63 -2.27 -6.45
CA GLU A 41 -5.44 -3.68 -6.79
C GLU A 41 -3.94 -4.05 -6.79
N GLU A 42 -3.11 -3.27 -7.47
CA GLU A 42 -1.66 -3.50 -7.54
C GLU A 42 -0.96 -3.39 -6.16
N LEU A 43 -1.47 -2.53 -5.28
CA LEU A 43 -1.00 -2.44 -3.89
C LEU A 43 -1.47 -3.64 -3.07
N HIS A 44 -2.75 -4.01 -3.15
CA HIS A 44 -3.26 -5.20 -2.46
C HIS A 44 -2.50 -6.46 -2.88
N GLU A 45 -2.24 -6.67 -4.18
CA GLU A 45 -1.41 -7.79 -4.65
C GLU A 45 0.02 -7.74 -4.09
N TYR A 46 0.65 -6.57 -4.08
CA TYR A 46 2.01 -6.39 -3.56
C TYR A 46 2.12 -6.71 -2.06
N PHE A 47 1.11 -6.35 -1.28
CA PHE A 47 1.10 -6.56 0.17
C PHE A 47 0.42 -7.87 0.63
N GLN A 48 -0.36 -8.54 -0.24
CA GLN A 48 -0.93 -9.88 0.01
C GLN A 48 0.14 -10.98 0.14
N GLY A 49 1.39 -10.71 -0.27
CA GLY A 49 2.54 -11.61 -0.04
C GLY A 49 2.90 -11.86 1.44
N ASN A 50 2.24 -11.20 2.40
CA ASN A 50 2.40 -11.45 3.84
C ASN A 50 1.25 -12.25 4.48
N ALA A 51 0.35 -12.85 3.69
CA ALA A 51 -0.60 -13.84 4.18
C ALA A 51 -0.62 -15.07 3.25
N ASN A 52 -0.02 -16.16 3.74
CA ASN A 52 0.09 -17.52 3.19
C ASN A 52 1.19 -17.83 2.16
N THR A 53 2.18 -18.55 2.70
CA THR A 53 2.94 -19.65 2.07
C THR A 53 2.22 -20.31 0.90
N VAL A 54 2.88 -20.34 -0.26
CA VAL A 54 2.59 -21.30 -1.32
C VAL A 54 2.86 -22.71 -0.76
N VAL A 55 1.81 -23.44 -0.39
CA VAL A 55 1.87 -24.91 -0.36
C VAL A 55 1.63 -25.38 -1.80
N VAL A 56 2.72 -25.75 -2.47
CA VAL A 56 2.66 -26.58 -3.67
C VAL A 56 2.42 -28.02 -3.21
N GLU A 57 1.26 -28.57 -3.56
CA GLU A 57 1.06 -30.02 -3.71
C GLU A 57 1.43 -30.46 -5.13
#